data_AF-A0A925AMR2-F1
#
_entry.id   AF-A0A925AMR2-F1
#
_cell.length_a   1.000
_cell.length_b   1.000
_cell.length_c   1.000
_cell.angle_alpha   90.00
_cell.angle_beta   90.00
_cell.angle_gamma   90.00
#
_symmetry.space_group_name_H-M   'P 1'
#
loop_
_entity.id
_entity.type
_entity.pdbx_description
1 polymer ?
#
loop_
_entity_poly.entity_id
_entity_poly.type
_entity_poly.pdbx_seq_one_letter_code
_entity_poly.pdbx_strand_id
1 'polypeptide(L)' 'MKTIVSSKGQIVLPADIRQRDGIKPGQQFEVTRVDRGEYRLTRSDPAPNEGLTDWLLACPEKGYFVPIRSESTDTL' A
#
# COMPACT_ATOMS: atom_id res chain seq x y z
N MET A 1 -6.27 16.11 -11.75
CA MET A 1 -7.25 15.26 -12.46
C MET A 1 -8.61 15.40 -11.80
N LYS A 2 -9.69 15.21 -12.55
CA LYS A 2 -11.07 15.28 -12.04
C LYS A 2 -11.82 14.03 -12.48
N THR A 3 -12.71 13.53 -11.63
CA THR A 3 -13.65 12.47 -11.98
C THR A 3 -15.05 12.90 -11.57
N ILE A 4 -16.06 12.27 -12.15
CA ILE A 4 -17.46 12.55 -11.87
C ILE A 4 -18.05 11.44 -11.01
N VAL A 5 -19.01 11.81 -10.16
CA VAL A 5 -19.82 10.84 -9.43
C VAL A 5 -20.74 10.16 -10.45
N SER A 6 -20.71 8.83 -10.50
CA SER A 6 -21.59 8.06 -11.38
C SER A 6 -23.05 8.10 -10.90
N SER A 7 -23.99 7.63 -11.73
CA SER A 7 -25.40 7.49 -11.33
C SER A 7 -25.61 6.58 -10.12
N LYS A 8 -24.64 5.72 -9.82
CA LYS A 8 -24.64 4.83 -8.65
C LYS A 8 -23.93 5.43 -7.43
N GLY A 9 -23.53 6.72 -7.49
CA GLY A 9 -22.82 7.39 -6.41
C GLY A 9 -21.32 7.05 -6.32
N GLN A 10 -20.75 6.39 -7.32
CA GLN A 10 -19.35 5.96 -7.27
C GLN A 10 -18.42 7.05 -7.79
N ILE A 11 -17.31 7.28 -7.08
CA ILE A 11 -16.17 8.06 -7.59
C ILE A 11 -15.13 7.09 -8.10
N VAL A 12 -14.80 7.17 -9.38
CA VAL A 12 -13.72 6.37 -9.95
C VAL A 12 -12.41 7.05 -9.61
N LEU A 13 -11.50 6.33 -8.96
CA LEU A 13 -10.10 6.77 -8.82
C LEU A 13 -9.40 6.67 -10.18
N PRO A 14 -8.79 7.74 -10.71
CA PRO A 14 -8.01 7.71 -11.95
C PRO A 14 -6.97 6.58 -12.01
N ALA A 15 -6.72 6.05 -13.21
CA ALA A 15 -5.83 4.89 -13.40
C ALA A 15 -4.40 5.15 -12.96
N ASP A 16 -3.90 6.37 -13.18
CA ASP A 16 -2.57 6.82 -12.78
C ASP A 16 -2.38 6.86 -11.25
N ILE A 17 -3.43 7.22 -10.49
CA ILE A 17 -3.41 7.16 -9.02
C ILE A 17 -3.40 5.71 -8.57
N ARG A 18 -4.30 4.88 -9.13
CA ARG A 18 -4.35 3.45 -8.78
C ARG A 18 -3.04 2.71 -9.04
N GLN A 19 -2.36 3.02 -10.14
CA GLN A 19 -1.07 2.39 -10.48
C GLN A 19 0.05 2.85 -9.54
N ARG A 20 0.16 4.17 -9.29
CA ARG A 20 1.18 4.72 -8.40
C ARG A 20 1.05 4.21 -6.96
N ASP A 21 -0.18 4.10 -6.48
CA ASP A 21 -0.45 3.73 -5.08
C ASP A 21 -0.77 2.23 -4.92
N GLY A 22 -0.61 1.42 -5.98
CA GLY A 22 -0.82 -0.03 -5.92
C GLY A 22 -2.24 -0.44 -5.54
N ILE A 23 -3.25 0.37 -5.88
CA ILE A 23 -4.65 0.15 -5.52
C ILE A 23 -5.25 -0.97 -6.38
N LYS A 24 -5.73 -2.03 -5.73
CA LYS A 24 -6.28 -3.23 -6.36
C LYS A 24 -7.80 -3.36 -6.10
N PRO A 25 -8.56 -3.96 -7.01
CA PRO A 25 -9.97 -4.27 -6.77
C PRO A 25 -10.19 -5.07 -5.47
N GLY A 26 -11.22 -4.72 -4.72
CA GLY A 26 -11.56 -5.37 -3.44
C GLY A 26 -10.92 -4.76 -2.19
N GLN A 27 -9.94 -3.86 -2.35
CA GLN A 27 -9.42 -3.09 -1.22
C GLN A 27 -10.48 -2.14 -0.67
N GLN A 28 -10.50 -2.01 0.65
CA GLN A 28 -11.45 -1.19 1.37
C GLN A 28 -10.84 0.16 1.75
N PHE A 29 -11.67 1.21 1.69
CA PHE A 29 -11.31 2.56 2.08
C PHE A 29 -12.39 3.10 3.00
N GLU A 30 -11.95 3.68 4.12
CA GLU A 30 -12.77 4.56 4.94
C GLU A 30 -12.94 5.91 4.23
N VAL A 31 -14.16 6.43 4.24
CA VAL A 31 -14.51 7.73 3.66
C VAL A 31 -14.92 8.66 4.78
N THR A 32 -14.12 9.69 5.04
CA THR A 32 -14.40 10.69 6.08
C THR A 32 -14.60 12.05 5.45
N ARG A 33 -15.62 12.79 5.90
CA ARG A 33 -15.80 14.20 5.53
C ARG A 33 -14.85 15.06 6.36
N VAL A 34 -13.99 15.83 5.69
CA VAL A 34 -13.06 16.77 6.35
C VAL A 34 -13.70 18.14 6.47
N ASP A 35 -14.33 18.61 5.38
CA ASP A 35 -15.09 19.86 5.34
C ASP A 35 -16.21 19.79 4.27
N ARG A 36 -16.93 20.88 4.02
CA ARG A 36 -17.89 21.02 2.93
C ARG A 36 -17.17 20.96 1.58
N GLY A 37 -17.40 19.86 0.86
CA GLY A 37 -16.80 19.63 -0.46
C GLY A 37 -15.44 18.92 -0.39
N GLU A 38 -14.93 18.65 0.81
CA GLU A 38 -13.66 17.96 1.02
C GLU A 38 -13.87 16.62 1.74
N TYR A 39 -13.41 15.56 1.09
CA TYR A 39 -13.54 14.19 1.56
C TYR A 39 -12.16 13.50 1.51
N ARG A 40 -11.86 12.73 2.55
CA ARG A 40 -10.64 11.93 2.65
C ARG A 40 -10.99 10.46 2.45
N LEU A 41 -10.20 9.79 1.62
CA LEU A 41 -10.22 8.34 1.47
C LEU A 41 -8.99 7.78 2.18
N THR A 42 -9.19 6.93 3.17
CA THR A 42 -8.12 6.27 3.93
C THR A 42 -8.22 4.77 3.72
N ARG A 43 -7.16 4.09 3.30
CA ARG A 43 -7.19 2.64 3.08
C ARG A 43 -7.35 1.92 4.43
N SER A 44 -8.34 1.03 4.55
CA SER A 44 -8.77 0.51 5.87
C SER A 44 -7.94 -0.66 6.39
N ASP A 45 -7.07 -1.26 5.58
CA ASP A 45 -6.07 -2.26 6.02
C ASP A 45 -4.89 -2.21 5.02
N PRO A 46 -3.76 -1.56 5.37
CA PRO A 46 -2.54 -1.72 4.59
C PRO A 46 -2.13 -3.20 4.61
N ALA A 47 -1.35 -3.64 3.62
CA ALA A 47 -0.84 -5.02 3.67
C ALA A 47 -0.11 -5.23 5.01
N PRO A 48 -0.20 -6.41 5.66
CA PRO A 48 0.43 -6.62 6.97
C PRO A 48 1.92 -6.29 7.02
N ASN A 49 2.60 -6.35 5.86
CA ASN A 49 4.01 -6.06 5.66
C ASN A 49 4.29 -4.72 4.96
N GLU A 50 3.27 -3.87 4.77
CA GLU A 50 3.44 -2.55 4.16
C GLU A 50 4.38 -1.70 5.03
N GLY A 51 5.45 -1.16 4.43
CA GLY A 51 6.51 -0.43 5.15
C GLY A 51 7.54 -1.29 5.88
N LEU A 52 7.42 -2.63 5.88
CA LEU A 52 8.40 -3.51 6.55
C LEU A 52 9.80 -3.38 5.94
N THR A 53 9.91 -3.34 4.61
CA THR A 53 11.22 -3.20 3.94
C THR A 53 11.86 -1.86 4.27
N ASP A 54 11.09 -0.77 4.24
CA ASP A 54 11.58 0.57 4.59
C ASP A 54 12.04 0.62 6.05
N TRP A 55 11.30 -0.04 6.95
CA TRP A 55 11.68 -0.19 8.35
C TRP A 55 12.98 -0.99 8.53
N LEU A 56 13.14 -2.12 7.83
CA LEU A 56 14.38 -2.90 7.82
C LEU A 56 15.56 -2.09 7.26
N LEU A 57 15.32 -1.31 6.21
CA LEU A 57 16.30 -0.40 5.62
C LEU A 57 16.55 0.85 6.46
N ALA A 58 15.73 1.16 7.46
CA ALA A 58 15.99 2.21 8.44
C ALA A 58 16.94 1.75 9.56
N CYS A 59 17.26 0.44 9.65
CA CYS A 59 18.19 -0.10 10.65
C CYS A 59 19.52 0.69 10.63
N PRO A 60 19.95 1.33 11.74
CA PRO A 60 21.18 2.14 11.78
C PRO A 60 22.43 1.31 11.50
N GLU A 61 22.42 0.06 11.92
CA GLU A 61 23.51 -0.88 11.71
C GLU A 61 23.37 -1.57 10.34
N LYS A 62 24.19 -1.11 9.39
CA LYS A 62 24.27 -1.69 8.05
C LYS A 62 25.22 -2.87 8.02
N GLY A 63 24.99 -3.81 7.10
CA GLY A 63 25.90 -4.94 6.87
C GLY A 63 25.76 -6.10 7.84
N TYR A 64 24.71 -6.14 8.66
CA TYR A 64 24.41 -7.29 9.53
C TYR A 64 24.07 -8.57 8.75
N PHE A 65 23.51 -8.41 7.54
CA PHE A 65 23.15 -9.54 6.67
C PHE A 65 24.39 -9.95 5.86
N VAL A 66 25.15 -10.90 6.40
CA VAL A 66 26.31 -11.49 5.72
C VAL A 66 25.82 -12.74 4.95
N PRO A 67 26.12 -12.87 3.65
CA PRO A 67 25.79 -14.08 2.91
C PRO A 67 26.49 -15.28 3.54
N ILE A 68 25.69 -16.20 4.08
CA ILE A 68 26.16 -17.54 4.46
C ILE A 68 26.25 -18.41 3.22
N ARG A 69 27.20 -19.36 3.22
CA ARG A 69 27.24 -20.37 2.15
C ARG A 69 25.92 -21.14 2.17
N SER A 70 25.27 -21.21 1.01
CA SER A 70 24.08 -22.03 0.82
C SER A 70 24.47 -23.49 0.97
N GLU A 71 24.05 -24.13 2.05
CA GLU A 71 24.16 -25.57 2.24
C GLU A 71 22.80 -26.21 1.94
N SER A 72 22.81 -27.37 1.27
CA SER A 72 21.57 -28.09 0.93
C SER A 72 21.05 -28.83 2.16
N THR A 73 19.75 -28.69 2.43
CA THR A 73 19.00 -29.47 3.43
C THR A 73 18.48 -30.81 2.86
N ASP A 74 18.88 -31.21 1.65
CA ASP A 74 18.40 -32.45 1.02
C ASP A 74 18.69 -33.74 1.81
N THR A 75 19.53 -33.69 2.84
CA THR A 75 19.88 -34.86 3.68
C THR A 75 19.38 -34.75 5.13
N LEU A 76 18.45 -33.83 5.43
CA LEU A 76 17.81 -33.70 6.76
C LEU A 76 16.40 -34.27 6.79
#